data_AF-A0A7C2AD02-F1
#
_entry.id   AF-A0A7C2AD02-F1
#
_cell.length_a   1.000
_cell.length_b   1.000
_cell.length_c   1.000
_cell.angle_alpha   90.00
_cell.angle_beta   90.00
_cell.angle_gamma   90.00
#
_symmetry.space_group_name_H-M   'P 1'
#
loop_
_entity.id
_entity.type
_entity.pdbx_description
1 polymer ?
#
loop_
_entity_poly.entity_id
_entity_poly.type
_entity_poly.pdbx_seq_one_letter_code
_entity_poly.pdbx_strand_id
1 'polypeptide(L)'
;MPRLSSVGKEVMMEDQRDKLAGQRFPESTLQEIAQAFKLEQVRDKYRQIRFEAYLEMALEDPRLVRNAYQQLYDMILSYGTTVYKQGGKECIRYGIFDDPFGQGRDAIYGIDEALKGLMDLLDAAAKGLGPERRIILLHGPVATAKSTIGRLFRRGLEAYSRSDNGRLYTFEWEVSELEDGPTPAVPCPIFEQPLRLIPPDKRGELVARLNQVFQEDHQAPYQLDVEGDLCPKCRYYFNRYMQIHDDDLEAVLQHVRVRRLILSEQERRGIATFEPKDRKNQDE
;
A
#
# COMPACT_ATOMS: atom_id res chain seq x y z
N MET A 1 -41.17 -34.06 -22.34
CA MET A 1 -41.05 -32.94 -21.37
C MET A 1 -41.43 -31.65 -22.09
N PRO A 2 -42.53 -30.98 -21.73
CA PRO A 2 -42.95 -29.77 -22.41
C PRO A 2 -42.06 -28.59 -21.98
N ARG A 3 -41.62 -27.81 -22.96
CA ARG A 3 -40.87 -26.56 -22.77
C ARG A 3 -41.81 -25.52 -22.15
N LEU A 4 -41.42 -24.96 -21.01
CA LEU A 4 -42.05 -23.75 -20.48
C LEU A 4 -41.94 -22.62 -21.52
N SER A 5 -43.07 -21.99 -21.83
CA SER A 5 -43.19 -20.93 -22.82
C SER A 5 -42.45 -19.67 -22.37
N SER A 6 -41.73 -19.04 -23.32
CA SER A 6 -41.02 -17.76 -23.13
C SER A 6 -41.93 -16.64 -22.62
N VAL A 7 -43.22 -16.70 -22.93
CA VAL A 7 -44.26 -15.75 -22.52
C VAL A 7 -44.44 -15.70 -20.99
N GLY A 8 -44.25 -16.82 -20.28
CA GLY A 8 -44.38 -16.85 -18.81
C GLY A 8 -43.25 -16.15 -18.05
N LYS A 9 -42.07 -16.02 -18.68
CA LYS A 9 -40.91 -15.33 -18.08
C LYS A 9 -40.95 -13.82 -18.29
N GLU A 10 -41.49 -13.34 -19.41
CA GLU A 10 -41.67 -11.91 -19.68
C GLU A 10 -42.73 -11.30 -18.76
N VAL A 11 -43.90 -11.95 -18.61
CA VAL A 11 -44.98 -11.49 -17.72
C VAL A 11 -44.52 -11.42 -16.25
N MET A 12 -43.66 -12.35 -15.81
CA MET A 12 -43.09 -12.33 -14.46
C MET A 12 -42.00 -11.26 -14.25
N MET A 13 -41.22 -10.90 -15.28
CA MET A 13 -40.26 -9.80 -15.19
C MET A 13 -40.93 -8.43 -15.29
N GLU A 14 -42.03 -8.32 -16.04
CA GLU A 14 -42.81 -7.09 -16.17
C GLU A 14 -43.57 -6.77 -14.86
N ASP A 15 -44.16 -7.79 -14.23
CA ASP A 15 -44.81 -7.67 -12.90
C ASP A 15 -43.81 -7.37 -11.77
N GLN A 16 -42.53 -7.75 -11.90
CA GLN A 16 -41.46 -7.34 -10.97
C GLN A 16 -40.97 -5.91 -11.22
N ARG A 17 -40.93 -5.46 -12.48
CA ARG A 17 -40.57 -4.07 -12.84
C ARG A 17 -41.62 -3.08 -12.34
N ASP A 18 -42.91 -3.40 -12.46
CA ASP A 18 -44.00 -2.56 -11.94
C ASP A 18 -44.01 -2.48 -10.41
N LYS A 19 -43.62 -3.56 -9.70
CA LYS A 19 -43.50 -3.56 -8.23
C LYS A 19 -42.34 -2.71 -7.70
N LEU A 20 -41.32 -2.45 -8.52
CA LEU A 20 -40.17 -1.62 -8.18
C LEU A 20 -40.37 -0.14 -8.59
N ALA A 21 -41.22 0.12 -9.58
CA ALA A 21 -41.46 1.46 -10.13
C ALA A 21 -42.07 2.47 -9.13
N GLY A 22 -42.68 1.99 -8.04
CA GLY A 22 -43.27 2.82 -6.98
C GLY A 22 -42.45 2.93 -5.69
N GLN A 23 -41.33 2.20 -5.56
CA GLN A 23 -40.50 2.24 -4.36
C GLN A 23 -39.55 3.44 -4.42
N ARG A 24 -39.92 4.53 -3.75
CA ARG A 24 -38.97 5.61 -3.44
C ARG A 24 -38.10 5.19 -2.26
N PHE A 25 -36.79 5.35 -2.41
CA PHE A 25 -35.89 5.28 -1.27
C PHE A 25 -36.30 6.32 -0.22
N PRO A 26 -36.38 5.96 1.07
CA PRO A 26 -36.55 6.92 2.14
C PRO A 26 -35.52 8.05 2.05
N GLU A 27 -35.90 9.28 2.42
CA GLU A 27 -34.94 10.41 2.47
C GLU A 27 -33.77 10.12 3.43
N SER A 28 -33.98 9.25 4.44
CA SER A 28 -32.94 8.81 5.37
C SER A 28 -31.90 7.88 4.74
N THR A 29 -32.21 7.21 3.61
CA THR A 29 -31.31 6.23 3.00
C THR A 29 -29.98 6.84 2.58
N LEU A 30 -30.00 8.05 2.00
CA LEU A 30 -28.76 8.75 1.66
C LEU A 30 -27.97 9.13 2.92
N GLN A 31 -28.66 9.52 4.00
CA GLN A 31 -28.03 9.89 5.26
C GLN A 31 -27.37 8.67 5.92
N GLU A 32 -28.04 7.52 5.92
CA GLU A 32 -27.52 6.26 6.44
C GLU A 32 -26.29 5.79 5.64
N ILE A 33 -26.36 5.82 4.30
CA ILE A 33 -25.23 5.49 3.43
C ILE A 33 -24.06 6.45 3.68
N ALA A 34 -24.31 7.76 3.73
CA ALA A 34 -23.27 8.76 3.97
C ALA A 34 -22.62 8.60 5.34
N GLN A 35 -23.41 8.26 6.37
CA GLN A 35 -22.91 8.01 7.72
C GLN A 35 -22.05 6.75 7.77
N ALA A 36 -22.51 5.64 7.19
CA ALA A 36 -21.73 4.41 7.08
C ALA A 36 -20.41 4.66 6.33
N PHE A 37 -20.48 5.32 5.16
CA PHE A 37 -19.31 5.66 4.36
C PHE A 37 -18.31 6.54 5.11
N LYS A 38 -18.77 7.49 5.94
CA LYS A 38 -17.92 8.36 6.76
C LYS A 38 -17.20 7.57 7.86
N LEU A 39 -17.88 6.61 8.49
CA LEU A 39 -17.30 5.75 9.53
C LEU A 39 -16.26 4.77 8.97
N GLU A 40 -16.41 4.35 7.72
CA GLU A 40 -15.47 3.47 7.02
C GLU A 40 -14.22 4.18 6.48
N GLN A 41 -14.19 5.53 6.49
CA GLN A 41 -13.01 6.25 6.00
C GLN A 41 -11.81 6.07 6.93
N VAL A 42 -10.65 5.89 6.31
CA VAL A 42 -9.37 5.90 7.03
C VAL A 42 -9.18 7.26 7.67
N ARG A 43 -8.86 7.26 8.96
CA ARG A 43 -8.54 8.48 9.71
C ARG A 43 -7.41 9.22 9.02
N ASP A 44 -7.51 10.55 8.96
CA ASP A 44 -6.50 11.44 8.37
C ASP A 44 -6.17 11.18 6.88
N LYS A 45 -6.97 10.38 6.14
CA LYS A 45 -6.76 10.05 4.72
C LYS A 45 -6.51 11.28 3.83
N TYR A 46 -7.25 12.35 4.07
CA TYR A 46 -7.16 13.61 3.31
C TYR A 46 -6.41 14.71 4.07
N ARG A 47 -5.90 14.41 5.27
CA ARG A 47 -5.18 15.39 6.07
C ARG A 47 -3.80 15.60 5.47
N GLN A 48 -3.52 16.84 5.11
CA GLN A 48 -2.18 17.30 4.79
C GLN A 48 -1.54 17.84 6.06
N ILE A 49 -0.28 17.50 6.27
CA ILE A 49 0.54 17.98 7.38
C ILE A 49 1.81 18.62 6.82
N ARG A 50 2.39 19.52 7.59
CA ARG A 50 3.70 20.10 7.25
C ARG A 50 4.81 19.07 7.43
N PHE A 51 5.97 19.32 6.83
CA PHE A 51 7.10 18.41 6.89
C PHE A 51 7.61 18.21 8.32
N GLU A 52 7.64 19.27 9.13
CA GLU A 52 8.11 19.23 10.52
C GLU A 52 7.21 18.33 11.39
N ALA A 53 5.89 18.47 11.23
CA ALA A 53 4.92 17.60 11.90
C ALA A 53 5.09 16.12 11.49
N TYR A 54 5.52 15.85 10.25
CA TYR A 54 5.85 14.49 9.84
C TYR A 54 7.12 13.96 10.53
N LEU A 55 8.15 14.80 10.74
CA LEU A 55 9.34 14.40 11.49
C LEU A 55 9.01 14.03 12.93
N GLU A 56 8.15 14.81 13.60
CA GLU A 56 7.65 14.50 14.94
C GLU A 56 6.92 13.16 14.95
N MET A 57 6.00 12.93 14.01
CA MET A 57 5.29 11.66 13.88
C MET A 57 6.23 10.48 13.60
N ALA A 58 7.28 10.68 12.81
CA ALA A 58 8.26 9.63 12.52
C ALA A 58 9.13 9.32 13.74
N LEU A 59 9.42 10.30 14.60
CA LEU A 59 10.09 10.08 15.88
C LEU A 59 9.17 9.35 16.87
N GLU A 60 7.88 9.66 16.91
CA GLU A 60 6.90 8.94 17.74
C GLU A 60 6.65 7.50 17.26
N ASP A 61 6.64 7.29 15.95
CA ASP A 61 6.42 5.99 15.34
C ASP A 61 7.37 5.78 14.15
N PRO A 62 8.59 5.27 14.38
CA PRO A 62 9.58 5.06 13.32
C PRO A 62 9.12 4.10 12.22
N ARG A 63 8.07 3.29 12.47
CA ARG A 63 7.46 2.42 11.46
C ARG A 63 6.89 3.20 10.28
N LEU A 64 6.70 4.51 10.38
CA LEU A 64 6.31 5.39 9.26
C LEU A 64 7.38 5.52 8.16
N VAL A 65 8.61 5.08 8.44
CA VAL A 65 9.78 5.21 7.54
C VAL A 65 10.12 3.88 6.85
N ARG A 66 9.39 2.80 7.15
CA ARG A 66 9.63 1.47 6.57
C ARG A 66 9.59 1.48 5.05
N ASN A 67 10.52 0.75 4.45
CA ASN A 67 10.56 0.52 3.01
C ASN A 67 9.53 -0.54 2.57
N ALA A 68 9.46 -0.80 1.27
CA ALA A 68 8.47 -1.73 0.70
C ALA A 68 8.60 -3.18 1.22
N TYR A 69 9.81 -3.68 1.43
CA TYR A 69 10.05 -5.04 1.93
C TYR A 69 9.66 -5.17 3.39
N GLN A 70 10.02 -4.18 4.21
CA GLN A 70 9.63 -4.10 5.61
C GLN A 70 8.12 -4.01 5.76
N GLN A 71 7.45 -3.22 4.92
CA GLN A 71 5.99 -3.13 4.93
C GLN A 71 5.31 -4.44 4.53
N LEU A 72 5.82 -5.12 3.50
CA LEU A 72 5.31 -6.42 3.07
C LEU A 72 5.51 -7.49 4.15
N TYR A 73 6.70 -7.54 4.74
CA TYR A 73 7.05 -8.49 5.80
C TYR A 73 6.16 -8.32 7.04
N ASP A 74 6.07 -7.10 7.56
CA ASP A 74 5.23 -6.79 8.73
C ASP A 74 3.75 -7.02 8.44
N MET A 75 3.29 -6.68 7.23
CA MET A 75 1.91 -6.96 6.82
C MET A 75 1.60 -8.44 6.95
N ILE A 76 2.46 -9.32 6.44
CA ILE A 76 2.23 -10.77 6.49
C ILE A 76 2.20 -11.25 7.94
N LEU A 77 3.14 -10.79 8.77
CA LEU A 77 3.20 -11.16 10.19
C LEU A 77 2.02 -10.63 10.99
N SER A 78 1.41 -9.51 10.59
CA SER A 78 0.26 -8.93 11.27
C SER A 78 -0.98 -9.83 11.31
N TYR A 79 -1.05 -10.85 10.43
CA TYR A 79 -2.11 -11.86 10.42
C TYR A 79 -1.82 -13.06 11.34
N GLY A 80 -0.71 -13.01 12.08
CA GLY A 80 -0.29 -14.05 13.02
C GLY A 80 0.34 -15.26 12.36
N THR A 81 0.99 -16.07 13.20
CA THR A 81 1.61 -17.33 12.80
C THR A 81 1.19 -18.45 13.75
N THR A 82 1.05 -19.66 13.23
CA THR A 82 0.81 -20.86 14.05
C THR A 82 1.84 -21.93 13.72
N VAL A 83 2.42 -22.54 14.75
CA VAL A 83 3.38 -23.64 14.61
C VAL A 83 2.63 -24.95 14.82
N TYR A 84 2.81 -25.88 13.89
CA TYR A 84 2.20 -27.21 13.96
C TYR A 84 3.21 -28.28 13.52
N LYS A 85 2.91 -29.55 13.82
CA LYS A 85 3.74 -30.68 13.41
C LYS A 85 3.09 -31.45 12.27
N GLN A 86 3.82 -31.66 11.18
CA GLN A 86 3.41 -32.49 10.06
C GLN A 86 4.50 -33.52 9.76
N GLY A 87 4.16 -34.82 9.85
CA GLY A 87 5.14 -35.89 9.64
C GLY A 87 6.36 -35.81 10.58
N GLY A 88 6.17 -35.32 11.81
CA GLY A 88 7.24 -35.13 12.79
C GLY A 88 8.11 -33.89 12.59
N LYS A 89 7.93 -33.14 11.50
CA LYS A 89 8.60 -31.84 11.26
C LYS A 89 7.74 -30.69 11.76
N GLU A 90 8.37 -29.65 12.30
CA GLU A 90 7.70 -28.41 12.64
C GLU A 90 7.50 -27.55 11.39
N CYS A 91 6.28 -27.08 11.20
CA CYS A 91 5.85 -26.24 10.09
C CYS A 91 5.25 -24.95 10.65
N ILE A 92 5.44 -23.85 9.92
CA ILE A 92 4.90 -22.53 10.28
C ILE A 92 3.83 -22.16 9.27
N ARG A 93 2.63 -21.88 9.78
CA ARG A 93 1.53 -21.31 9.02
C ARG A 93 1.50 -19.81 9.23
N TYR A 94 1.39 -19.03 8.16
CA TYR A 94 1.16 -17.58 8.22
C TYR A 94 -0.30 -17.28 7.88
N GLY A 95 -1.01 -16.60 8.78
CA GLY A 95 -2.48 -16.45 8.72
C GLY A 95 -3.01 -15.72 7.47
N ILE A 96 -2.17 -14.89 6.82
CA ILE A 96 -2.52 -14.26 5.53
C ILE A 96 -2.91 -15.30 4.46
N PHE A 97 -2.31 -16.50 4.51
CA PHE A 97 -2.53 -17.56 3.53
C PHE A 97 -3.81 -18.37 3.78
N ASP A 98 -4.54 -18.09 4.86
CA ASP A 98 -5.91 -18.55 5.09
C ASP A 98 -6.95 -17.68 4.37
N ASP A 99 -6.52 -16.66 3.62
CA ASP A 99 -7.36 -15.69 2.90
C ASP A 99 -8.41 -15.00 3.80
N PRO A 100 -7.95 -14.14 4.74
CA PRO A 100 -8.83 -13.41 5.65
C PRO A 100 -9.73 -12.38 4.93
N PHE A 101 -9.47 -12.10 3.65
CA PHE A 101 -10.22 -11.12 2.85
C PHE A 101 -11.35 -11.77 2.05
N GLY A 102 -11.12 -12.98 1.55
CA GLY A 102 -12.02 -13.69 0.65
C GLY A 102 -12.78 -14.84 1.29
N GLN A 103 -12.70 -14.99 2.63
CA GLN A 103 -13.30 -16.08 3.41
C GLN A 103 -12.76 -17.46 2.99
N GLY A 104 -11.44 -17.56 2.82
CA GLY A 104 -10.80 -18.82 2.48
C GLY A 104 -10.87 -19.23 1.00
N ARG A 105 -11.48 -18.42 0.12
CA ARG A 105 -11.60 -18.73 -1.31
C ARG A 105 -10.24 -18.83 -2.00
N ASP A 106 -9.32 -17.97 -1.62
CA ASP A 106 -7.93 -17.95 -2.10
C ASP A 106 -6.97 -18.62 -1.09
N ALA A 107 -7.46 -19.40 -0.13
CA ALA A 107 -6.60 -20.03 0.87
C ALA A 107 -5.63 -21.05 0.24
N ILE A 108 -4.40 -21.03 0.71
CA ILE A 108 -3.30 -21.82 0.16
C ILE A 108 -2.91 -22.89 1.17
N TYR A 109 -2.87 -24.16 0.79
CA TYR A 109 -2.50 -25.26 1.70
C TYR A 109 -1.42 -26.17 1.10
N GLY A 110 -0.67 -26.84 1.96
CA GLY A 110 0.26 -27.91 1.55
C GLY A 110 1.59 -27.43 0.96
N ILE A 111 1.88 -26.12 1.02
CA ILE A 111 3.15 -25.54 0.59
C ILE A 111 3.79 -24.67 1.68
N ASP A 112 3.48 -24.91 2.95
CA ASP A 112 3.93 -24.10 4.10
C ASP A 112 5.46 -24.04 4.22
N GLU A 113 6.19 -25.10 3.84
CA GLU A 113 7.67 -25.08 3.77
C GLU A 113 8.19 -24.10 2.70
N ALA A 114 7.55 -24.06 1.52
CA ALA A 114 7.90 -23.10 0.48
C ALA A 114 7.52 -21.66 0.87
N LEU A 115 6.38 -21.48 1.53
CA LEU A 115 5.95 -20.18 2.06
C LEU A 115 6.90 -19.70 3.17
N LYS A 116 7.40 -20.61 4.02
CA LYS A 116 8.46 -20.29 4.98
C LYS A 116 9.72 -19.80 4.27
N GLY A 117 10.16 -20.48 3.20
CA GLY A 117 11.32 -20.03 2.42
C GLY A 117 11.12 -18.64 1.78
N LEU A 118 9.91 -18.34 1.31
CA LEU A 118 9.55 -16.99 0.84
C LEU A 118 9.62 -15.96 1.97
N MET A 119 9.13 -16.32 3.16
CA MET A 119 9.18 -15.45 4.34
C MET A 119 10.60 -15.23 4.86
N ASP A 120 11.46 -16.24 4.84
CA ASP A 120 12.88 -16.11 5.18
C ASP A 120 13.59 -15.13 4.22
N LEU A 121 13.22 -15.17 2.93
CA LEU A 121 13.73 -14.21 1.94
C LEU A 121 13.25 -12.79 2.22
N LEU A 122 11.97 -12.60 2.55
CA LEU A 122 11.41 -11.30 2.90
C LEU A 122 12.01 -10.74 4.20
N ASP A 123 12.26 -11.57 5.20
CA ASP A 123 12.98 -11.19 6.42
C ASP A 123 14.40 -10.68 6.09
N ALA A 124 15.14 -11.44 5.27
CA ALA A 124 16.46 -11.02 4.82
C ALA A 124 16.43 -9.71 4.01
N ALA A 125 15.40 -9.51 3.16
CA ALA A 125 15.20 -8.26 2.43
C ALA A 125 14.87 -7.08 3.36
N ALA A 126 14.02 -7.30 4.36
CA ALA A 126 13.64 -6.29 5.35
C ALA A 126 14.85 -5.83 6.19
N LYS A 127 15.83 -6.72 6.38
CA LYS A 127 17.12 -6.45 7.04
C LYS A 127 18.22 -5.91 6.11
N GLY A 128 17.95 -5.75 4.81
CA GLY A 128 18.93 -5.24 3.84
C GLY A 128 20.08 -6.21 3.55
N LEU A 129 19.83 -7.52 3.59
CA LEU A 129 20.86 -8.56 3.43
C LEU A 129 21.05 -9.02 1.97
N GLY A 130 20.59 -8.24 0.99
CA GLY A 130 20.80 -8.45 -0.45
C GLY A 130 19.56 -8.80 -1.28
N PRO A 131 18.56 -9.55 -0.80
CA PRO A 131 17.36 -9.85 -1.60
C PRO A 131 16.55 -8.63 -2.03
N GLU A 132 16.64 -7.51 -1.30
CA GLU A 132 15.99 -6.24 -1.62
C GLU A 132 16.48 -5.60 -2.93
N ARG A 133 17.64 -6.03 -3.43
CA ARG A 133 18.22 -5.58 -4.70
C ARG A 133 18.00 -6.57 -5.85
N ARG A 134 17.13 -7.58 -5.66
CA ARG A 134 16.93 -8.70 -6.61
C ARG A 134 15.46 -8.88 -6.99
N ILE A 135 15.24 -9.47 -8.15
CA ILE A 135 13.91 -9.92 -8.58
C ILE A 135 13.61 -11.26 -7.89
N ILE A 136 12.48 -11.34 -7.19
CA ILE A 136 11.95 -12.58 -6.63
C ILE A 136 11.15 -13.29 -7.72
N LEU A 137 11.62 -14.45 -8.17
CA LEU A 137 10.92 -15.27 -9.15
C LEU A 137 10.26 -16.48 -8.47
N LEU A 138 8.93 -16.48 -8.42
CA LEU A 138 8.16 -17.65 -8.01
C LEU A 138 8.05 -18.62 -9.20
N HIS A 139 8.82 -19.70 -9.19
CA HIS A 139 8.76 -20.75 -10.20
C HIS A 139 8.15 -22.03 -9.63
N GLY A 140 7.51 -22.83 -10.50
CA GLY A 140 6.95 -24.12 -10.10
C GLY A 140 5.86 -24.62 -11.06
N PRO A 141 5.38 -25.86 -10.90
CA PRO A 141 4.33 -26.46 -11.74
C PRO A 141 3.06 -25.60 -11.85
N VAL A 142 2.23 -25.83 -12.86
CA VAL A 142 0.92 -25.17 -12.97
C VAL A 142 0.07 -25.51 -11.73
N ALA A 143 -0.83 -24.61 -11.33
CA ALA A 143 -1.72 -24.78 -10.16
C ALA A 143 -1.04 -24.85 -8.77
N THR A 144 0.17 -24.29 -8.62
CA THR A 144 0.90 -24.21 -7.32
C THR A 144 0.74 -22.86 -6.61
N ALA A 145 -0.44 -22.26 -6.69
CA ALA A 145 -0.82 -21.03 -5.98
C ALA A 145 0.03 -19.76 -6.19
N LYS A 146 1.01 -19.73 -7.12
CA LYS A 146 1.89 -18.56 -7.38
C LYS A 146 1.13 -17.24 -7.57
N SER A 147 0.12 -17.23 -8.45
CA SER A 147 -0.70 -16.04 -8.69
C SER A 147 -1.60 -15.70 -7.49
N THR A 148 -2.00 -16.71 -6.73
CA THR A 148 -2.78 -16.56 -5.49
C THR A 148 -1.96 -15.88 -4.40
N ILE A 149 -0.69 -16.25 -4.22
CA ILE A 149 0.25 -15.56 -3.31
C ILE A 149 0.31 -14.07 -3.67
N GLY A 150 0.55 -13.76 -4.95
CA GLY A 150 0.58 -12.38 -5.42
C GLY A 150 -0.73 -11.62 -5.16
N ARG A 151 -1.88 -12.28 -5.33
CA ARG A 151 -3.21 -11.68 -5.06
C ARG A 151 -3.40 -11.39 -3.57
N LEU A 152 -3.04 -12.32 -2.70
CA LEU A 152 -3.11 -12.16 -1.24
C LEU A 152 -2.18 -11.05 -0.76
N PHE A 153 -0.97 -10.93 -1.32
CA PHE A 153 -0.05 -9.83 -0.99
C PHE A 153 -0.62 -8.46 -1.36
N ARG A 154 -1.22 -8.32 -2.55
CA ARG A 154 -1.82 -7.04 -2.97
C ARG A 154 -3.00 -6.66 -2.07
N ARG A 155 -3.94 -7.60 -1.83
CA ARG A 155 -5.05 -7.39 -0.89
C ARG A 155 -4.56 -7.06 0.51
N GLY A 156 -3.54 -7.76 0.99
CA GLY A 156 -2.93 -7.55 2.29
C GLY A 156 -2.29 -6.17 2.41
N LEU A 157 -1.50 -5.73 1.43
CA LEU A 157 -0.90 -4.40 1.42
C LEU A 157 -1.96 -3.29 1.37
N GLU A 158 -3.01 -3.47 0.57
CA GLU A 158 -4.14 -2.54 0.54
C GLU A 158 -4.81 -2.41 1.91
N ALA A 159 -5.17 -3.54 2.54
CA ALA A 159 -5.80 -3.55 3.86
C ALA A 159 -4.87 -3.01 4.95
N TYR A 160 -3.61 -3.43 4.94
CA TYR A 160 -2.60 -3.04 5.91
C TYR A 160 -2.31 -1.54 5.85
N SER A 161 -2.23 -0.95 4.65
CA SER A 161 -2.03 0.49 4.47
C SER A 161 -3.17 1.35 5.03
N ARG A 162 -4.33 0.77 5.32
CA ARG A 162 -5.46 1.44 5.97
C ARG A 162 -5.41 1.35 7.50
N SER A 163 -4.58 0.46 8.05
CA SER A 163 -4.40 0.28 9.49
C SER A 163 -3.40 1.27 10.09
N ASP A 164 -3.41 1.37 11.42
CA ASP A 164 -2.44 2.15 12.20
C ASP A 164 -1.03 1.54 12.22
N ASN A 165 -0.92 0.23 12.00
CA ASN A 165 0.38 -0.44 11.91
C ASN A 165 0.97 -0.35 10.50
N GLY A 166 0.17 -0.36 9.44
CA GLY A 166 0.65 -0.24 8.05
C GLY A 166 0.77 1.20 7.55
N ARG A 167 0.99 2.16 8.46
CA ARG A 167 0.97 3.57 8.13
C ARG A 167 2.11 3.98 7.18
N LEU A 168 1.74 4.71 6.12
CA LEU A 168 2.63 5.21 5.06
C LEU A 168 2.29 6.66 4.71
N TYR A 169 3.32 7.43 4.34
CA TYR A 169 3.18 8.82 3.93
C TYR A 169 4.00 9.09 2.67
N THR A 170 3.51 10.04 1.88
CA THR A 170 4.17 10.62 0.70
C THR A 170 3.98 12.13 0.78
N PHE A 171 4.55 12.88 -0.15
CA PHE A 171 4.37 14.32 -0.20
C PHE A 171 3.91 14.84 -1.57
N GLU A 172 3.52 16.10 -1.55
CA GLU A 172 3.23 16.93 -2.71
C GLU A 172 3.81 18.32 -2.51
N TRP A 173 4.10 18.98 -3.62
CA TRP A 173 4.60 20.34 -3.66
C TRP A 173 3.43 21.31 -3.77
N GLU A 174 3.34 22.28 -2.88
CA GLU A 174 2.52 23.47 -3.08
C GLU A 174 3.26 24.34 -4.11
N VAL A 175 2.58 24.71 -5.20
CA VAL A 175 3.18 25.43 -6.35
C VAL A 175 2.34 26.63 -6.77
N SER A 176 1.46 27.10 -5.88
CA SER A 176 0.59 28.25 -6.08
C SER A 176 1.37 29.50 -6.50
N GLU A 177 2.60 29.65 -6.03
CA GLU A 177 3.50 30.78 -6.32
C GLU A 177 4.29 30.62 -7.64
N LEU A 178 4.32 29.42 -8.24
CA LEU A 178 5.13 29.13 -9.42
C LEU A 178 4.37 29.22 -10.75
N GLU A 179 3.04 29.46 -10.71
CA GLU A 179 2.13 29.43 -11.88
C GLU A 179 2.30 28.17 -12.76
N ASP A 180 2.75 27.05 -12.18
CA ASP A 180 3.31 25.89 -12.91
C ASP A 180 2.26 24.82 -13.26
N GLY A 181 0.96 25.17 -13.29
CA GLY A 181 -0.10 24.25 -13.65
C GLY A 181 -1.52 24.70 -13.28
N PRO A 182 -2.54 23.91 -13.65
CA PRO A 182 -3.95 24.22 -13.37
C PRO A 182 -4.34 24.02 -11.90
N THR A 183 -3.47 23.40 -11.09
CA THR A 183 -3.72 23.07 -9.69
C THR A 183 -2.61 23.62 -8.79
N PRO A 184 -2.94 24.11 -7.58
CA PRO A 184 -1.96 24.70 -6.67
C PRO A 184 -1.06 23.67 -5.98
N ALA A 185 -1.26 22.38 -6.22
CA ALA A 185 -0.48 21.30 -5.63
C ALA A 185 -0.07 20.27 -6.69
N VAL A 186 1.16 19.77 -6.58
CA VAL A 186 1.74 18.78 -7.49
C VAL A 186 2.24 17.58 -6.70
N PRO A 187 1.55 16.42 -6.77
CA PRO A 187 1.94 15.24 -6.03
C PRO A 187 3.24 14.63 -6.55
N CYS A 188 4.01 14.01 -5.63
CA CYS A 188 5.10 13.13 -6.00
C CYS A 188 4.55 11.98 -6.89
N PRO A 189 5.06 11.81 -8.12
CA PRO A 189 4.47 10.88 -9.08
C PRO A 189 4.73 9.41 -8.75
N ILE A 190 5.74 9.12 -7.93
CA ILE A 190 6.12 7.75 -7.56
C ILE A 190 5.95 7.46 -6.06
N PHE A 191 5.25 8.36 -5.34
CA PHE A 191 4.95 8.22 -3.92
C PHE A 191 6.18 8.08 -3.01
N GLU A 192 7.18 8.94 -3.22
CA GLU A 192 8.43 8.90 -2.48
C GLU A 192 8.24 9.14 -0.98
N GLN A 193 9.11 8.49 -0.21
CA GLN A 193 9.18 8.65 1.23
C GLN A 193 9.61 10.11 1.56
N PRO A 194 8.93 10.84 2.45
CA PRO A 194 9.18 12.27 2.67
C PRO A 194 10.61 12.64 3.09
N LEU A 195 11.30 11.81 3.88
CA LEU A 195 12.69 12.04 4.30
C LEU A 195 13.68 12.09 3.12
N ARG A 196 13.30 11.67 1.91
CA ARG A 196 14.11 11.92 0.70
C ARG A 196 14.26 13.41 0.36
N LEU A 197 13.40 14.27 0.89
CA LEU A 197 13.54 15.73 0.80
C LEU A 197 14.76 16.26 1.56
N ILE A 198 15.23 15.52 2.56
CA ILE A 198 16.47 15.85 3.26
C ILE A 198 17.64 15.38 2.38
N PRO A 199 18.69 16.20 2.17
CA PRO A 199 19.86 15.78 1.40
C PRO A 199 20.53 14.50 1.95
N PRO A 200 21.04 13.59 1.09
CA PRO A 200 21.62 12.31 1.53
C PRO A 200 22.67 12.44 2.63
N ASP A 201 23.54 13.45 2.56
CA ASP A 201 24.62 13.70 3.53
C ASP A 201 24.10 14.14 4.91
N LYS A 202 22.87 14.66 4.98
CA LYS A 202 22.20 15.10 6.22
C LYS A 202 21.24 14.07 6.80
N ARG A 203 20.83 13.07 6.02
CA ARG A 203 19.87 12.03 6.46
C ARG A 203 20.43 11.11 7.53
N GLY A 204 21.75 10.87 7.53
CA GLY A 204 22.37 9.83 8.37
C GLY A 204 22.08 9.99 9.86
N GLU A 205 22.22 11.22 10.39
CA GLU A 205 21.96 11.50 11.81
C GLU A 205 20.47 11.30 12.18
N LEU A 206 19.56 11.78 11.32
CA LEU A 206 18.13 11.61 11.50
C LEU A 206 17.73 10.12 11.49
N VAL A 207 18.21 9.36 10.52
CA VAL A 207 17.92 7.92 10.40
C VAL A 207 18.53 7.13 11.56
N ALA A 208 19.73 7.49 12.02
CA ALA A 208 20.33 6.90 13.21
C ALA A 208 19.46 7.14 14.46
N ARG A 209 18.95 8.36 14.63
CA ARG A 209 18.04 8.70 15.73
C ARG A 209 16.72 7.93 15.65
N LEU A 210 16.13 7.82 14.47
CA LEU A 210 14.92 7.03 14.25
C LEU A 210 15.13 5.55 14.58
N ASN A 211 16.27 4.98 14.17
CA ASN A 211 16.62 3.59 14.50
C ASN A 211 16.83 3.36 15.99
N GLN A 212 17.40 4.34 16.71
CA GLN A 212 17.51 4.25 18.16
C GLN A 212 16.13 4.13 18.81
N VAL A 213 15.20 5.04 18.46
CA VAL A 213 13.83 4.99 18.99
C VAL A 213 13.12 3.70 18.58
N PHE A 214 13.31 3.26 17.33
CA PHE A 214 12.70 2.04 16.84
C PHE A 214 13.16 0.80 17.63
N GLN A 215 14.43 0.76 18.01
CA GLN A 215 14.98 -0.31 18.83
C GLN A 215 14.46 -0.26 20.27
N GLU A 216 14.41 0.92 20.88
CA GLU A 216 14.02 1.13 22.28
C GLU A 216 12.51 0.87 22.49
N ASP A 217 11.65 1.42 21.63
CA ASP A 217 10.21 1.45 21.87
C ASP A 217 9.42 0.36 21.11
N HIS A 218 10.00 -0.21 20.04
CA HIS A 218 9.28 -1.11 19.13
C HIS A 218 9.94 -2.47 18.89
N GLN A 219 11.02 -2.79 19.61
CA GLN A 219 11.77 -4.06 19.43
C GLN A 219 12.13 -4.30 17.96
N ALA A 220 12.74 -3.31 17.32
CA ALA A 220 13.02 -3.29 15.90
C ALA A 220 13.57 -4.63 15.37
N PRO A 221 12.87 -5.32 14.45
CA PRO A 221 13.36 -6.56 13.83
C PRO A 221 14.41 -6.30 12.73
N TYR A 222 14.59 -5.05 12.33
CA TYR A 222 15.51 -4.59 11.28
C TYR A 222 15.82 -3.09 11.45
N GLN A 223 16.80 -2.58 10.68
CA GLN A 223 17.09 -1.16 10.62
C GLN A 223 16.28 -0.46 9.52
N LEU A 224 15.82 0.74 9.82
CA LEU A 224 15.23 1.67 8.87
C LEU A 224 16.33 2.32 8.05
N ASP A 225 16.07 2.49 6.76
CA ASP A 225 16.95 3.21 5.86
C ASP A 225 16.14 3.94 4.78
N VAL A 226 16.65 5.08 4.34
CA VAL A 226 16.03 5.93 3.31
C VAL A 226 17.05 6.15 2.20
N GLU A 227 17.14 5.14 1.32
CA GLU A 227 18.02 5.17 0.15
C GLU A 227 17.47 6.06 -0.99
N GLY A 228 18.40 6.49 -1.84
CA GLY A 228 18.14 7.15 -3.11
C GLY A 228 17.88 8.65 -3.02
N ASP A 229 17.76 9.29 -4.17
CA ASP A 229 17.43 10.70 -4.27
C ASP A 229 15.97 10.90 -4.69
N LEU A 230 15.52 12.16 -4.64
CA LEU A 230 14.27 12.59 -5.26
C LEU A 230 14.20 12.21 -6.75
N CYS A 231 13.00 11.78 -7.16
CA CYS A 231 12.67 11.55 -8.56
C CYS A 231 12.82 12.85 -9.38
N PRO A 232 12.97 12.78 -10.72
CA PRO A 232 13.22 13.96 -11.56
C PRO A 232 12.20 15.09 -11.35
N LYS A 233 10.92 14.76 -11.20
CA LYS A 233 9.86 15.76 -11.00
C LYS A 233 9.95 16.44 -9.63
N CYS A 234 10.18 15.68 -8.56
CA CYS A 234 10.34 16.27 -7.23
C CYS A 234 11.64 17.08 -7.13
N ARG A 235 12.72 16.59 -7.76
CA ARG A 235 14.01 17.31 -7.82
C ARG A 235 13.88 18.64 -8.55
N TYR A 236 13.06 18.69 -9.61
CA TYR A 236 12.78 19.94 -10.33
C TYR A 236 12.18 21.00 -9.41
N TYR A 237 11.10 20.69 -8.67
CA TYR A 237 10.50 21.65 -7.74
C TYR A 237 11.42 22.00 -6.57
N PHE A 238 12.11 21.00 -6.01
CA PHE A 238 13.11 21.21 -4.98
C PHE A 238 14.15 22.25 -5.42
N ASN A 239 14.76 22.05 -6.59
CA ASN A 239 15.77 22.97 -7.11
C ASN A 239 15.23 24.37 -7.42
N ARG A 240 13.99 24.49 -7.92
CA ARG A 240 13.36 25.81 -8.15
C ARG A 240 13.16 26.56 -6.85
N TYR A 241 12.67 25.89 -5.82
CA TYR A 241 12.50 26.51 -4.51
C TYR A 241 13.83 26.86 -3.84
N MET A 242 14.86 26.02 -3.98
CA MET A 242 16.21 26.36 -3.51
C MET A 242 16.71 27.65 -4.18
N GLN A 243 16.48 27.83 -5.48
CA GLN A 243 16.85 29.08 -6.18
C GLN A 243 16.06 30.30 -5.71
N ILE A 244 14.76 30.15 -5.42
CA ILE A 244 13.89 31.24 -4.96
C ILE A 244 14.26 31.67 -3.54
N HIS A 245 14.61 30.71 -2.68
CA HIS A 245 14.88 30.91 -1.26
C HIS A 245 16.38 30.96 -0.92
N ASP A 246 17.24 31.24 -1.90
CA ASP A 246 18.70 31.41 -1.71
C ASP A 246 19.35 30.24 -0.93
N ASP A 247 19.06 29.02 -1.39
CA ASP A 247 19.51 27.74 -0.82
C ASP A 247 19.05 27.44 0.63
N ASP A 248 18.01 28.13 1.13
CA ASP A 248 17.38 27.83 2.43
C ASP A 248 16.46 26.60 2.35
N LEU A 249 16.96 25.46 2.84
CA LEU A 249 16.21 24.21 2.91
C LEU A 249 14.94 24.31 3.77
N GLU A 250 14.97 25.03 4.89
CA GLU A 250 13.80 25.17 5.76
C GLU A 250 12.68 25.90 5.03
N ALA A 251 13.00 26.99 4.33
CA ALA A 251 12.07 27.71 3.48
C ALA A 251 11.52 26.83 2.34
N VAL A 252 12.35 25.98 1.72
CA VAL A 252 11.88 25.01 0.70
C VAL A 252 10.88 24.02 1.29
N LEU A 253 11.13 23.48 2.49
CA LEU A 253 10.26 22.48 3.11
C LEU A 253 8.88 23.04 3.49
N GLN A 254 8.74 24.37 3.65
CA GLN A 254 7.44 25.01 3.84
C GLN A 254 6.51 24.87 2.62
N HIS A 255 7.04 24.61 1.43
CA HIS A 255 6.29 24.32 0.20
C HIS A 255 5.92 22.84 0.06
N VAL A 256 6.20 22.02 1.08
CA VAL A 256 5.86 20.60 1.08
C VAL A 256 4.61 20.35 1.94
N ARG A 257 3.69 19.55 1.39
CA ARG A 257 2.57 18.98 2.13
C ARG A 257 2.74 17.46 2.17
N VAL A 258 2.97 16.92 3.36
CA VAL A 258 3.01 15.47 3.59
C VAL A 258 1.59 14.98 3.78
N ARG A 259 1.26 13.83 3.19
CA ARG A 259 -0.07 13.25 3.23
C ARG A 259 -0.03 11.74 3.34
N ARG A 260 -1.12 11.20 3.86
CA ARG A 260 -1.35 9.77 3.97
C ARG A 260 -1.26 9.09 2.60
N LEU A 261 -0.52 7.98 2.53
CA LEU A 261 -0.52 7.08 1.37
C LEU A 261 -1.32 5.82 1.71
N ILE A 262 -2.43 5.62 1.00
CA ILE A 262 -3.19 4.36 1.01
C ILE A 262 -2.84 3.62 -0.28
N LEU A 263 -2.41 2.37 -0.16
CA LEU A 263 -2.05 1.56 -1.32
C LEU A 263 -3.31 1.08 -2.04
N SER A 264 -3.25 0.99 -3.37
CA SER A 264 -4.34 0.47 -4.19
C SER A 264 -3.81 -0.14 -5.48
N GLU A 265 -4.16 -1.40 -5.75
CA GLU A 265 -3.92 -2.07 -7.03
C GLU A 265 -4.77 -1.40 -8.14
N GLN A 266 -6.05 -1.14 -7.86
CA GLN A 266 -6.99 -0.56 -8.83
C GLN A 266 -6.54 0.82 -9.33
N GLU A 267 -6.12 1.69 -8.41
CA GLU A 267 -5.62 3.03 -8.75
C GLU A 267 -4.13 3.04 -9.12
N ARG A 268 -3.45 1.88 -9.13
CA ARG A 268 -2.00 1.74 -9.34
C ARG A 268 -1.17 2.61 -8.40
N ARG A 269 -1.61 2.73 -7.16
CA ARG A 269 -1.00 3.55 -6.12
C ARG A 269 -0.15 2.69 -5.21
N GLY A 270 1.16 2.74 -5.43
CA GLY A 270 2.18 1.96 -4.71
C GLY A 270 2.15 0.44 -4.96
N ILE A 271 1.16 -0.06 -5.71
CA ILE A 271 1.07 -1.44 -6.18
C ILE A 271 0.85 -1.39 -7.69
N ALA A 272 1.73 -2.04 -8.46
CA ALA A 272 1.61 -2.14 -9.91
C ALA A 272 1.70 -3.61 -10.32
N THR A 273 0.84 -4.00 -11.26
CA THR A 273 0.89 -5.30 -11.93
C THR A 273 1.19 -5.08 -13.40
N PHE A 274 2.13 -5.84 -13.93
CA PHE A 274 2.41 -5.88 -15.35
C PHE A 274 2.20 -7.30 -15.84
N GLU A 275 1.24 -7.47 -16.73
CA GLU A 275 1.11 -8.72 -17.47
C GLU A 275 1.99 -8.60 -18.71
N PRO A 276 3.02 -9.47 -18.87
CA PRO A 276 3.82 -9.47 -20.08
C PRO A 276 2.90 -9.78 -21.25
N LYS A 277 2.70 -8.79 -22.13
CA LYS A 277 1.98 -8.99 -23.38
C LYS A 277 2.77 -9.93 -24.28
N ASP A 278 2.08 -10.91 -24.88
CA ASP A 278 2.64 -11.76 -25.91
C ASP A 278 3.16 -10.92 -27.09
N ARG A 279 4.36 -11.24 -27.59
CA ARG A 279 5.00 -10.58 -28.76
C ARG A 279 4.18 -10.66 -30.05
N LYS A 280 3.08 -11.42 -30.10
CA LYS A 280 2.31 -11.72 -31.33
C LYS A 280 1.17 -10.76 -31.67
N ASN A 281 0.82 -9.81 -30.82
CA ASN A 281 -0.27 -8.86 -31.11
C ASN A 281 0.25 -7.41 -31.22
N GLN A 282 1.21 -7.19 -32.13
CA GLN A 282 1.74 -5.85 -32.44
C GLN A 282 1.22 -5.24 -33.76
N ASP A 283 0.32 -5.91 -34.47
CA ASP A 283 -0.35 -5.35 -35.64
C ASP A 283 -1.84 -5.14 -35.33
N GLU A 284 -2.18 -3.92 -34.88
CA GLU A 284 -3.44 -3.20 -35.16
C GLU A 284 -3.32 -1.74 -34.71
#